data_AF-A0A7J9WAK5-F1
#
_entry.id   AF-A0A7J9WAK5-F1
#
_cell.length_a   1.000
_cell.length_b   1.000
_cell.length_c   1.000
_cell.angle_alpha   90.00
_cell.angle_beta   90.00
_cell.angle_gamma   90.00
#
_symmetry.space_group_name_H-M   'P 1'
#
loop_
_entity.id
_entity.type
_entity.pdbx_description
1 polymer ?
#
loop_
_entity_poly.entity_id
_entity_poly.type
_entity_poly.pdbx_seq_one_letter_code
_entity_poly.pdbx_strand_id
1 'polypeptide(L)'
;MRLLETEQQRQAVEAVMQERTRLARELHDVVAHSVTVMMVQAGGAEQLLHRDTAAVGESLANIQNVGRQTIVELRRLLGILREDGHELTTAPQPSLHDLEDLVATIRAAGLVVTVTIEGTRPEVPPSIDLSAYRIVQEGLTNAVPGRRA
;
A
#
# COMPACT_ATOMS: atom_id res chain seq x y z
N MET A 1 0.85 43.62 -4.09
CA MET A 1 0.90 42.57 -3.05
C MET A 1 -0.20 41.54 -3.27
N ARG A 2 -1.48 41.79 -2.95
CA ARG A 2 -2.56 40.77 -3.05
C ARG A 2 -2.75 40.08 -4.42
N LEU A 3 -2.60 40.79 -5.54
CA LEU A 3 -2.70 40.20 -6.89
C LEU A 3 -1.53 39.25 -7.22
N LEU A 4 -0.34 39.53 -6.67
CA LEU A 4 0.83 38.67 -6.85
C LEU A 4 0.72 37.40 -6.00
N GLU A 5 0.19 37.53 -4.78
CA GLU A 5 -0.07 36.40 -3.88
C GLU A 5 -1.15 35.46 -4.44
N THR A 6 -2.22 36.00 -5.03
CA THR A 6 -3.27 35.19 -5.66
C THR A 6 -2.78 34.48 -6.93
N GLU A 7 -1.96 35.14 -7.75
CA GLU A 7 -1.36 34.51 -8.92
C GLU A 7 -0.37 33.41 -8.51
N GLN A 8 0.46 33.64 -7.48
CA GLN A 8 1.36 32.60 -6.94
C GLN A 8 0.59 31.42 -6.35
N GLN A 9 -0.50 31.65 -5.63
CA GLN A 9 -1.37 30.57 -5.14
C GLN A 9 -2.00 29.78 -6.29
N ARG A 10 -2.44 30.45 -7.35
CA ARG A 10 -3.03 29.79 -8.52
C ARG A 10 -2.01 28.91 -9.24
N GLN A 11 -0.80 29.41 -9.42
CA GLN A 11 0.32 28.66 -10.00
C GLN A 11 0.72 27.47 -9.13
N ALA A 12 0.73 27.63 -7.81
CA ALA A 12 1.02 26.53 -6.88
C ALA A 12 -0.03 25.41 -6.96
N VAL A 13 -1.32 25.76 -6.98
CA VAL A 13 -2.41 24.78 -7.13
C VAL A 13 -2.33 24.06 -8.48
N GLU A 14 -2.05 24.78 -9.56
CA GLU A 14 -1.93 24.21 -10.90
C GLU A 14 -0.74 23.25 -11.00
N ALA A 15 0.41 23.62 -10.41
CA ALA A 15 1.58 22.77 -10.33
C ALA A 15 1.30 21.45 -9.57
N VAL A 16 0.60 21.52 -8.43
CA VAL A 16 0.21 20.33 -7.66
C VAL A 16 -0.72 19.41 -8.46
N MET A 17 -1.67 19.96 -9.21
CA MET A 17 -2.59 19.16 -10.03
C MET A 17 -1.90 18.49 -11.23
N GLN A 18 -0.96 19.18 -11.86
CA GLN A 18 -0.13 18.62 -12.93
C GLN A 18 0.72 17.46 -12.41
N GLU A 19 1.32 17.64 -11.23
CA GLU A 19 2.14 16.63 -10.57
C GLU A 19 1.33 15.38 -10.21
N ARG A 20 0.14 15.57 -9.61
CA ARG A 20 -0.79 14.46 -9.35
C ARG A 20 -1.18 13.68 -10.59
N THR A 21 -1.42 14.38 -11.69
CA THR A 21 -1.78 13.73 -12.96
C THR A 21 -0.61 12.95 -13.54
N ARG A 22 0.63 13.44 -13.38
CA ARG A 22 1.85 12.73 -13.77
C ARG A 22 2.02 11.45 -12.95
N LEU A 23 1.90 11.55 -11.62
CA LEU A 23 2.05 10.43 -10.71
C LEU A 23 0.96 9.36 -10.93
N ALA A 24 -0.28 9.75 -11.21
CA ALA A 24 -1.35 8.81 -11.57
C ALA A 24 -1.04 8.00 -12.84
N ARG A 25 -0.42 8.64 -13.84
CA ARG A 25 0.02 7.96 -15.07
C ARG A 25 1.17 6.99 -14.80
N GLU A 26 2.15 7.41 -14.03
CA GLU A 26 3.29 6.56 -13.67
C GLU A 26 2.84 5.31 -12.87
N LEU A 27 1.91 5.49 -11.92
CA LEU A 27 1.26 4.38 -11.22
C LEU A 27 0.54 3.44 -12.19
N HIS A 28 -0.24 3.99 -13.15
CA HIS A 28 -0.95 3.19 -14.14
C HIS A 28 0.00 2.37 -15.01
N ASP A 29 1.10 2.98 -15.47
CA ASP A 29 2.08 2.33 -16.35
C ASP A 29 2.79 1.17 -15.63
N VAL A 30 3.18 1.36 -14.37
CA VAL A 30 3.80 0.30 -13.54
C VAL A 30 2.85 -0.90 -13.38
N VAL A 31 1.57 -0.66 -13.09
CA VAL A 31 0.57 -1.73 -12.94
C VAL A 31 0.31 -2.42 -14.26
N ALA A 32 0.03 -1.66 -15.32
CA ALA A 32 -0.32 -2.18 -16.63
C ALA A 32 0.81 -3.06 -17.18
N HIS A 33 2.05 -2.60 -17.05
CA HIS A 33 3.22 -3.37 -17.46
C HIS A 33 3.35 -4.68 -16.66
N SER A 34 3.26 -4.60 -15.33
CA SER A 34 3.40 -5.77 -14.46
C SER A 34 2.33 -6.83 -14.73
N VAL A 35 1.07 -6.42 -14.89
CA VAL A 35 -0.04 -7.32 -15.21
C VAL A 35 0.14 -7.96 -16.59
N THR A 36 0.64 -7.20 -17.57
CA THR A 36 0.94 -7.74 -18.91
C THR A 36 1.98 -8.86 -18.83
N VAL A 37 3.06 -8.66 -18.06
CA VAL A 37 4.09 -9.70 -17.85
C VAL A 37 3.50 -10.93 -17.18
N MET A 38 2.69 -10.76 -16.13
CA MET A 38 2.03 -11.88 -15.45
C MET A 38 1.08 -12.65 -16.38
N MET A 39 0.33 -11.96 -17.25
CA MET A 39 -0.57 -12.57 -18.23
C MET A 39 0.20 -13.40 -19.27
N VAL A 40 1.33 -12.89 -19.78
CA VAL A 40 2.18 -13.63 -20.71
C VAL A 40 2.74 -14.90 -20.06
N GLN A 41 3.21 -14.80 -18.81
CA GLN A 41 3.73 -15.95 -18.05
C GLN A 41 2.63 -16.97 -17.74
N ALA A 42 1.42 -16.52 -17.39
CA ALA A 42 0.28 -17.40 -17.14
C ALA A 42 -0.13 -18.16 -18.40
N GLY A 43 -0.19 -17.48 -19.55
CA GLY A 43 -0.48 -18.11 -20.84
C GLY A 43 0.59 -19.14 -21.25
N GLY A 44 1.87 -18.85 -20.98
CA GLY A 44 2.96 -19.81 -21.18
C GLY A 44 2.84 -21.05 -20.28
N ALA A 45 2.51 -20.84 -19.00
CA ALA A 45 2.30 -21.93 -18.05
C ALA A 45 1.13 -22.85 -18.46
N GLU A 46 0.04 -22.28 -18.97
CA GLU A 46 -1.11 -23.05 -19.45
C GLU A 46 -0.73 -24.01 -20.59
N GLN A 47 0.14 -23.59 -21.51
CA GLN A 47 0.63 -24.42 -22.61
C GLN A 47 1.51 -25.59 -22.16
N LEU A 48 2.14 -25.47 -20.98
CA LEU A 48 3.08 -26.43 -20.42
C LEU A 48 2.47 -27.35 -19.36
N LEU A 49 1.25 -27.08 -18.90
CA LEU A 49 0.59 -27.74 -17.76
C LEU A 49 0.65 -29.28 -17.77
N HIS A 50 0.55 -29.90 -18.95
CA HIS A 50 0.55 -31.36 -19.11
C HIS A 50 1.86 -31.92 -19.68
N ARG A 51 2.86 -31.06 -19.92
CA ARG A 51 4.14 -31.42 -20.56
C ARG A 51 5.32 -31.26 -19.61
N ASP A 52 5.33 -30.17 -18.86
CA ASP A 52 6.42 -29.81 -17.97
C ASP A 52 5.89 -29.07 -16.74
N THR A 53 5.63 -29.82 -15.68
CA THR A 53 5.14 -29.28 -14.41
C THR A 53 6.19 -28.47 -13.66
N ALA A 54 7.49 -28.69 -13.93
CA ALA A 54 8.57 -27.89 -13.34
C ALA A 54 8.58 -26.48 -13.93
N ALA A 55 8.46 -26.37 -15.26
CA ALA A 55 8.35 -25.08 -15.95
C ALA A 55 7.08 -24.29 -15.57
N VAL A 56 5.97 -25.00 -15.28
CA VAL A 56 4.76 -24.38 -14.71
C VAL A 56 5.05 -23.81 -13.32
N GLY A 57 5.72 -24.58 -12.46
CA GLY A 57 6.13 -24.11 -11.13
C GLY A 57 7.00 -22.85 -11.18
N GLU A 58 7.97 -22.81 -12.10
CA GLU A 58 8.82 -21.64 -12.33
C GLU A 58 8.00 -20.41 -12.80
N SER A 59 7.07 -20.61 -13.74
CA SER A 59 6.20 -19.54 -14.23
C SER A 59 5.33 -18.95 -13.11
N LEU A 60 4.77 -19.80 -12.25
CA LEU A 60 4.00 -19.37 -11.08
C LEU A 60 4.86 -18.61 -10.06
N ALA A 61 6.09 -19.06 -9.80
CA ALA A 61 7.03 -18.37 -8.93
C ALA A 61 7.37 -16.97 -9.47
N ASN A 62 7.60 -16.87 -10.78
CA ASN A 62 7.88 -15.60 -11.45
C ASN A 62 6.68 -14.64 -11.38
N ILE A 63 5.46 -15.11 -11.64
CA ILE A 63 4.24 -14.31 -11.49
C ILE A 63 4.12 -13.74 -10.07
N GLN A 64 4.34 -14.58 -9.05
CA GLN A 64 4.31 -14.12 -7.65
C GLN A 64 5.39 -13.08 -7.34
N ASN A 65 6.60 -13.25 -7.89
CA ASN A 65 7.71 -12.32 -7.70
C ASN A 65 7.41 -10.96 -8.33
N VAL A 66 6.91 -10.94 -9.58
CA VAL A 66 6.49 -9.71 -10.26
C VAL A 66 5.40 -9.02 -9.44
N GLY A 67 4.36 -9.75 -9.00
CA GLY A 67 3.29 -9.18 -8.19
C GLY A 67 3.76 -8.56 -6.87
N ARG A 68 4.69 -9.22 -6.17
CA ARG A 68 5.29 -8.69 -4.93
C ARG A 68 6.10 -7.41 -5.21
N GLN A 69 6.90 -7.40 -6.27
CA GLN A 69 7.70 -6.23 -6.65
C GLN A 69 6.81 -5.03 -7.02
N THR A 70 5.75 -5.25 -7.80
CA THR A 70 4.78 -4.20 -8.17
C THR A 70 4.15 -3.55 -6.93
N ILE A 71 3.77 -4.34 -5.92
CA ILE A 71 3.19 -3.80 -4.67
C ILE A 71 4.19 -2.92 -3.92
N VAL A 72 5.47 -3.30 -3.88
CA VAL A 72 6.54 -2.49 -3.25
C VAL A 72 6.72 -1.17 -4.00
N GLU A 73 6.78 -1.21 -5.32
CA GLU A 73 6.91 -0.03 -6.18
C GLU A 73 5.73 0.94 -6.01
N LEU A 74 4.50 0.41 -5.99
CA LEU A 74 3.29 1.20 -5.74
C LEU A 74 3.28 1.86 -4.37
N ARG A 75 3.69 1.14 -3.33
CA ARG A 75 3.80 1.71 -1.97
C ARG A 75 4.83 2.83 -1.91
N ARG A 76 5.93 2.70 -2.64
CA ARG A 76 6.97 3.74 -2.74
C ARG A 76 6.43 4.99 -3.44
N LEU A 77 5.78 4.83 -4.59
CA LEU A 77 5.19 5.94 -5.35
C LEU A 77 4.06 6.63 -4.57
N LEU A 78 3.20 5.87 -3.89
CA LEU A 78 2.18 6.39 -2.99
C LEU A 78 2.74 7.03 -1.72
N GLY A 79 3.91 6.58 -1.25
CA GLY A 79 4.64 7.19 -0.14
C GLY A 79 5.15 8.59 -0.50
N ILE A 80 5.71 8.75 -1.70
CA ILE A 80 6.15 10.05 -2.23
C ILE A 80 4.95 11.02 -2.36
N LEU A 81 3.82 10.52 -2.88
CA LEU A 81 2.55 11.28 -2.93
C LEU A 81 2.03 11.72 -1.54
N ARG A 82 2.41 11.04 -0.46
CA ARG A 82 2.04 11.40 0.92
C ARG A 82 2.99 12.42 1.53
N GLU A 83 4.26 12.44 1.13
CA GLU A 83 5.27 13.40 1.61
C GLU A 83 5.10 14.79 0.96
N ASP A 84 4.58 14.88 -0.28
CA ASP A 84 4.46 16.14 -1.04
C ASP A 84 3.14 16.93 -0.83
N GLY A 85 2.25 16.48 0.06
CA GLY A 85 1.07 17.24 0.48
C GLY A 85 -0.28 16.60 0.13
N HIS A 86 -1.09 16.44 1.17
CA HIS A 86 -2.49 15.96 1.18
C HIS A 86 -2.70 14.45 0.99
N GLU A 87 -2.76 13.76 2.14
CA GLU A 87 -3.51 12.53 2.32
C GLU A 87 -4.97 12.70 1.85
N LEU A 88 -5.28 12.20 0.64
CA LEU A 88 -6.66 11.97 0.24
C LEU A 88 -7.06 10.55 0.61
N THR A 89 -7.54 10.39 1.84
CA THR A 89 -8.58 9.42 2.15
C THR A 89 -9.75 10.20 2.75
N THR A 90 -10.91 10.23 2.08
CA THR A 90 -12.16 10.77 2.64
C THR A 90 -12.75 9.84 3.72
N ALA A 91 -12.22 8.61 3.84
CA ALA A 91 -12.42 7.81 5.03
C ALA A 91 -11.61 8.43 6.20
N PRO A 92 -12.18 8.51 7.42
CA PRO A 92 -11.42 8.93 8.57
C PRO A 92 -10.14 8.10 8.68
N GLN A 93 -9.04 8.79 8.93
CA GLN A 93 -7.74 8.16 9.18
C GLN A 93 -7.88 7.14 10.29
N PRO A 94 -7.34 5.92 10.12
CA PRO A 94 -7.36 4.94 11.18
C PRO A 94 -6.51 5.46 12.35
N SER A 95 -7.01 5.22 13.54
CA SER A 95 -6.48 5.67 14.80
C SER A 95 -6.27 4.47 15.71
N LEU A 96 -5.61 4.67 16.84
CA LEU A 96 -5.53 3.62 17.83
C LEU A 96 -6.93 3.21 18.39
N HIS A 97 -8.01 3.96 18.11
CA HIS A 97 -9.38 3.53 18.47
C HIS A 97 -9.85 2.33 17.62
N ASP A 98 -9.25 2.14 16.45
CA ASP A 98 -9.61 1.08 15.49
C ASP A 98 -8.77 -0.20 15.71
N LEU A 99 -8.02 -0.29 16.82
CA LEU A 99 -7.16 -1.44 17.14
C LEU A 99 -7.94 -2.73 17.32
N GLU A 100 -9.14 -2.66 17.91
CA GLU A 100 -9.98 -3.84 18.12
C GLU A 100 -10.43 -4.45 16.80
N ASP A 101 -10.84 -3.61 15.84
CA ASP A 101 -11.25 -4.03 14.49
C ASP A 101 -10.07 -4.61 13.68
N LEU A 102 -8.89 -3.98 13.80
CA LEU A 102 -7.66 -4.49 13.21
C LEU A 102 -7.34 -5.90 13.74
N VAL A 103 -7.43 -6.10 15.05
CA VAL A 103 -7.14 -7.39 15.69
C VAL A 103 -8.20 -8.42 15.34
N ALA A 104 -9.47 -8.05 15.26
CA ALA A 104 -10.54 -8.93 14.82
C ALA A 104 -10.28 -9.47 13.41
N THR A 105 -9.82 -8.61 12.50
CA THR A 105 -9.43 -8.99 11.13
C THR A 105 -8.28 -10.00 11.12
N ILE A 106 -7.24 -9.78 11.93
CA ILE A 106 -6.08 -10.68 12.01
C ILE A 106 -6.46 -12.02 12.67
N ARG A 107 -7.36 -12.02 13.67
CA ARG A 107 -7.90 -13.25 14.25
C ARG A 107 -8.73 -14.04 13.24
N ALA A 108 -9.54 -13.37 12.42
CA ALA A 108 -10.27 -14.01 11.34
C ALA A 108 -9.33 -14.65 10.30
N ALA A 109 -8.12 -14.12 10.14
CA ALA A 109 -7.06 -14.72 9.33
C ALA A 109 -6.34 -15.91 10.01
N GLY A 110 -6.77 -16.33 11.20
CA GLY A 110 -6.32 -17.55 11.88
C GLY A 110 -5.22 -17.35 12.93
N LEU A 111 -4.81 -16.12 13.23
CA LEU A 111 -3.83 -15.85 14.27
C LEU A 111 -4.46 -15.72 15.66
N VAL A 112 -3.80 -16.30 16.67
CA VAL A 112 -4.15 -16.07 18.08
C VAL A 112 -3.48 -14.77 18.52
N VAL A 113 -4.28 -13.71 18.67
CA VAL A 113 -3.83 -12.39 19.11
C VAL A 113 -4.54 -12.02 20.41
N THR A 114 -3.79 -11.58 21.42
CA THR A 114 -4.31 -11.02 22.67
C THR A 114 -3.97 -9.53 22.74
N VAL A 115 -4.95 -8.71 23.11
CA VAL A 115 -4.78 -7.25 23.25
C VAL A 115 -4.99 -6.89 24.71
N THR A 116 -4.08 -6.09 25.25
CA THR A 116 -4.18 -5.54 26.60
C THR A 116 -3.89 -4.05 26.50
N ILE A 117 -4.84 -3.23 26.97
CA ILE A 117 -4.71 -1.77 27.03
C ILE A 117 -4.68 -1.40 28.51
N GLU A 118 -3.58 -0.80 28.94
CA GLU A 118 -3.39 -0.37 30.33
C GLU A 118 -3.38 1.16 30.42
N GLY A 119 -4.04 1.68 31.45
CA GLY A 119 -4.13 3.12 31.68
C GLY A 119 -5.09 3.85 30.75
N THR A 120 -5.09 5.17 30.86
CA THR A 120 -5.91 6.06 30.02
C THR A 120 -5.08 6.56 28.85
N ARG A 121 -5.67 6.54 27.65
CA ARG A 121 -4.98 7.06 26.46
C ARG A 121 -4.73 8.58 26.61
N PRO A 122 -3.48 9.05 26.43
CA PRO A 122 -3.20 10.48 26.42
C PRO A 122 -3.77 11.13 25.15
N GLU A 123 -4.17 12.39 25.23
CA GLU A 123 -4.52 13.18 24.06
C GLU A 123 -3.22 13.46 23.27
N VAL A 124 -3.15 12.93 22.05
CA VAL A 124 -1.96 13.03 21.20
C VAL A 124 -2.33 13.67 19.86
N PRO A 125 -1.37 14.34 19.18
CA PRO A 125 -1.57 14.80 17.82
C PRO A 125 -2.03 13.67 16.89
N PRO A 126 -2.95 13.91 15.93
CA PRO A 126 -3.46 12.88 15.02
C PRO A 126 -2.38 12.12 14.25
N SER A 127 -1.26 12.78 13.93
CA SER A 127 -0.12 12.15 13.25
C SER A 127 0.58 11.09 14.12
N ILE A 128 0.63 11.30 15.44
CA ILE A 128 1.21 10.33 16.39
C ILE A 128 0.28 9.15 16.57
N ASP A 129 -1.03 9.40 16.68
CA ASP A 129 -2.07 8.36 16.78
C ASP A 129 -2.04 7.42 15.56
N LEU A 130 -2.03 8.00 14.36
CA LEU A 130 -1.91 7.25 13.10
C LEU A 130 -0.59 6.46 13.03
N SER A 131 0.53 7.09 13.38
CA SER A 131 1.85 6.43 13.34
C SER A 131 1.89 5.22 14.27
N ALA A 132 1.36 5.36 15.49
CA ALA A 132 1.26 4.27 16.45
C ALA A 132 0.36 3.14 15.93
N TYR A 133 -0.81 3.46 15.36
CA TYR A 133 -1.68 2.47 14.73
C TYR A 133 -0.96 1.70 13.61
N ARG A 134 -0.22 2.39 12.74
CA ARG A 134 0.53 1.78 11.63
C ARG A 134 1.65 0.87 12.11
N ILE A 135 2.35 1.22 13.18
CA ILE A 135 3.38 0.37 13.80
C ILE A 135 2.77 -0.95 14.26
N VAL A 136 1.61 -0.91 14.94
CA VAL A 136 0.92 -2.12 15.39
C VAL A 136 0.42 -2.95 14.20
N GLN A 137 -0.17 -2.31 13.19
CA GLN A 137 -0.63 -2.98 11.98
C GLN A 137 0.50 -3.72 11.25
N GLU A 138 1.65 -3.07 11.07
CA GLU A 138 2.80 -3.68 10.42
C GLU A 138 3.37 -4.82 11.27
N GLY A 139 3.46 -4.63 12.59
CA GLY A 139 3.86 -5.70 13.53
C GLY A 139 2.97 -6.93 13.46
N LEU A 140 1.64 -6.74 13.43
CA LEU A 140 0.67 -7.84 13.28
C LEU A 140 0.76 -8.52 11.92
N THR A 141 0.94 -7.74 10.85
CA THR A 141 1.11 -8.26 9.49
C THR A 141 2.38 -9.10 9.36
N ASN A 142 3.47 -8.68 10.01
CA ASN A 142 4.74 -9.40 10.02
C ASN A 142 4.71 -10.66 10.89
N ALA A 143 3.80 -10.74 11.88
CA ALA A 143 3.61 -11.94 12.69
C ALA A 143 2.84 -13.06 11.96
N VAL A 144 2.21 -12.77 10.81
CA VAL A 144 1.48 -13.76 10.02
C VAL A 144 2.44 -14.83 9.48
N PRO A 145 2.24 -16.14 9.81
CA PRO A 145 3.13 -17.20 9.35
C PRO A 145 3.17 -17.28 7.82
N GLY A 146 4.36 -17.10 7.23
CA GLY A 146 4.57 -17.16 5.77
C GLY A 146 5.36 -15.98 5.17
N ARG A 147 5.59 -14.92 5.93
CA ARG A 147 6.57 -13.86 5.59
C ARG A 147 7.63 -13.80 6.68
N ARG A 148 8.77 -14.44 6.48
CA ARG A 148 9.97 -14.09 7.26
C ARG A 148 10.69 -12.98 6.49
N ALA A 149 10.99 -11.89 7.19
CA ALA A 149 11.82 -10.77 6.74
C ALA A 149 13.21 -11.22 6.33
#